data_AF-A0A7W0P0Q3-F1
#
_entry.id   AF-A0A7W0P0Q3-F1
#
_cell.length_a   1.000
_cell.length_b   1.000
_cell.length_c   1.000
_cell.angle_alpha   90.00
_cell.angle_beta   90.00
_cell.angle_gamma   90.00
#
_symmetry.space_group_name_H-M   'P 1'
#
loop_
_entity.id
_entity.type
_entity.pdbx_description
1 polymer ?
#
loop_
_entity_poly.entity_id
_entity_poly.type
_entity_poly.pdbx_seq_one_letter_code
_entity_poly.pdbx_strand_id
1 'polypeptide(L)'
;MVKPARPDLVVPPKLAPGDRVAIVSPSWAGPGVFPAVHDLGLQRLREIYSHEPFDVPTTRKVGATAQERAADVMSAFTDPEIKAVMASIGGDDQITVLKHLDPAVLRANPKPYFGYSDNTNLLMYIWNLGIVGYHGGSTMVHLGRPGAMHPVTEQSLRTALFESGEVVLAPSPDFTDEHGDWADVASLDREPNMRPGTPWRWGGHAVSVTGPTWGGCLEIVDWHLRAGRWLLAPEAYAGCVLMLETSEEMPSPIFVHRALVGMGERGLLEQFSAVVWGRPKAWDSINRQTPEERDAFTEEQFNTVDRVLDIYHPGVPRVFGLDIGHTDPQLIIPYGGQITVDRIREQVQVTY
;
A
#
# COMPACT_ATOMS: atom_id res chain seq x y z
N MET A 1 24.88 -10.50 -12.95
CA MET A 1 25.17 -9.12 -12.50
C MET A 1 25.00 -9.09 -10.99
N VAL A 2 25.94 -8.50 -10.25
CA VAL A 2 25.79 -8.30 -8.81
C VAL A 2 24.64 -7.31 -8.60
N LYS A 3 23.60 -7.70 -7.86
CA LYS A 3 22.50 -6.79 -7.53
C LYS A 3 23.02 -5.76 -6.50
N PRO A 4 22.56 -4.51 -6.54
CA PRO A 4 23.04 -3.49 -5.62
C PRO A 4 22.59 -3.79 -4.18
N ALA A 5 23.35 -3.28 -3.21
CA ALA A 5 22.98 -3.28 -1.80
C ALA A 5 21.74 -2.38 -1.56
N ARG A 6 21.19 -2.43 -0.34
CA ARG A 6 20.10 -1.52 0.08
C ARG A 6 20.53 -0.06 -0.13
N PRO A 7 19.70 0.79 -0.76
CA PRO A 7 19.99 2.21 -0.86
C PRO A 7 19.81 2.91 0.49
N ASP A 8 20.44 4.07 0.65
CA ASP A 8 20.09 4.98 1.74
C ASP A 8 18.69 5.56 1.46
N LEU A 9 17.77 5.35 2.40
CA LEU A 9 16.38 5.77 2.27
C LEU A 9 16.23 7.23 2.69
N VAL A 10 15.72 8.04 1.77
CA VAL A 10 15.47 9.47 1.93
C VAL A 10 13.97 9.68 2.05
N VAL A 11 13.57 10.28 3.18
CA VAL A 11 12.19 10.72 3.39
C VAL A 11 11.98 12.05 2.66
N PRO A 12 11.07 12.12 1.67
CA PRO A 12 10.76 13.38 1.00
C PRO A 12 10.14 14.41 1.96
N PRO A 13 10.21 15.71 1.63
CA PRO A 13 9.55 16.75 2.43
C PRO A 13 8.05 16.50 2.59
N LYS A 14 7.51 16.89 3.75
CA LYS A 14 6.06 16.98 4.00
C LYS A 14 5.46 18.13 3.20
N LEU A 15 4.15 18.05 2.97
CA LEU A 15 3.44 19.08 2.22
C LEU A 15 2.97 20.20 3.15
N ALA A 16 2.74 21.37 2.56
CA ALA A 16 2.05 22.50 3.17
C ALA A 16 0.71 22.76 2.47
N PRO A 17 -0.27 23.38 3.16
CA PRO A 17 -1.48 23.87 2.51
C PRO A 17 -1.14 24.76 1.29
N GLY A 18 -1.82 24.52 0.17
CA GLY A 18 -1.61 25.15 -1.14
C GLY A 18 -0.70 24.36 -2.08
N ASP A 19 0.03 23.36 -1.58
CA ASP A 19 0.91 22.54 -2.42
C ASP A 19 0.12 21.77 -3.48
N ARG A 20 0.69 21.66 -4.68
CA ARG A 20 0.09 20.91 -5.79
C ARG A 20 0.43 19.43 -5.70
N VAL A 21 -0.58 18.59 -5.90
CA VAL A 21 -0.46 17.12 -5.89
C VAL A 21 -0.82 16.59 -7.26
N ALA A 22 0.13 15.93 -7.93
CA ALA A 22 -0.14 15.29 -9.21
C ALA A 22 -0.88 13.97 -8.98
N ILE A 23 -2.01 13.79 -9.66
CA ILE A 23 -2.79 12.55 -9.59
C ILE A 23 -2.50 11.72 -10.82
N VAL A 24 -1.85 10.56 -10.64
CA VAL A 24 -1.40 9.69 -11.73
C VAL A 24 -2.25 8.43 -11.82
N SER A 25 -2.47 7.90 -13.02
CA SER A 25 -3.07 6.58 -13.26
C SER A 25 -2.05 5.61 -13.88
N PRO A 26 -1.01 5.21 -13.12
CA PRO A 26 0.08 4.38 -13.64
C PRO A 26 -0.33 2.91 -13.87
N SER A 27 -1.48 2.51 -13.34
CA SER A 27 -2.15 1.24 -13.63
C SER A 27 -3.47 1.52 -14.37
N TRP A 28 -4.62 1.18 -13.79
CA TRP A 28 -5.90 1.43 -14.42
C TRP A 28 -6.30 2.92 -14.35
N ALA A 29 -6.75 3.47 -15.49
CA ALA A 29 -7.31 4.82 -15.56
C ALA A 29 -8.79 4.84 -15.13
N GLY A 30 -9.07 4.31 -13.94
CA GLY A 30 -10.39 4.33 -13.30
C GLY A 30 -11.08 5.70 -13.29
N PRO A 31 -10.36 6.84 -13.13
CA PRO A 31 -10.95 8.18 -13.22
C PRO A 31 -11.66 8.49 -14.55
N GLY A 32 -11.28 7.83 -15.64
CA GLY A 32 -11.95 7.96 -16.94
C GLY A 32 -13.24 7.15 -17.06
N VAL A 33 -13.43 6.15 -16.21
CA VAL A 33 -14.60 5.27 -16.20
C VAL A 33 -15.61 5.72 -15.14
N PHE A 34 -15.13 6.07 -13.95
CA PHE A 34 -15.93 6.50 -12.81
C PHE A 34 -15.52 7.91 -12.34
N PRO A 35 -15.77 8.94 -13.16
CA PRO A 35 -15.30 10.30 -12.88
C PRO A 35 -15.89 10.88 -11.58
N ALA A 36 -17.14 10.55 -11.23
CA ALA A 36 -17.77 11.06 -10.02
C ALA A 36 -17.03 10.63 -8.73
N VAL A 37 -16.52 9.40 -8.67
CA VAL A 37 -15.74 8.88 -7.55
C VAL A 37 -14.42 9.65 -7.42
N HIS A 38 -13.74 9.83 -8.55
CA HIS A 38 -12.47 10.54 -8.59
C HIS A 38 -12.64 12.02 -8.26
N ASP A 39 -13.67 12.68 -8.81
CA ASP A 39 -13.96 14.10 -8.55
C ASP A 39 -14.28 14.35 -7.07
N LEU A 40 -14.99 13.43 -6.39
CA LEU A 40 -15.17 13.46 -4.94
C LEU A 40 -13.83 13.38 -4.21
N GLY A 41 -12.93 12.51 -4.66
CA GLY A 41 -11.58 12.40 -4.11
C GLY A 41 -10.76 13.68 -4.28
N LEU A 42 -10.82 14.31 -5.47
CA LEU A 42 -10.16 15.58 -5.74
C LEU A 42 -10.74 16.72 -4.89
N GLN A 43 -12.07 16.77 -4.75
CA GLN A 43 -12.75 17.74 -3.92
C GLN A 43 -12.26 17.65 -2.48
N ARG A 44 -12.23 16.45 -1.89
CA ARG A 44 -11.77 16.24 -0.52
C ARG A 44 -10.28 16.53 -0.34
N LEU A 45 -9.44 16.23 -1.33
CA LEU A 45 -8.04 16.62 -1.30
C LEU A 45 -7.88 18.15 -1.19
N ARG A 46 -8.73 18.89 -1.90
CA ARG A 46 -8.78 20.36 -1.85
C ARG A 46 -9.39 20.90 -0.56
N GLU A 47 -10.52 20.36 -0.13
CA GLU A 47 -11.31 20.93 0.98
C GLU A 47 -10.83 20.50 2.36
N ILE A 48 -10.44 19.23 2.54
CA ILE A 48 -10.03 18.67 3.84
C ILE A 48 -8.54 18.93 4.12
N TYR A 49 -7.71 18.86 3.08
CA TYR A 49 -6.25 18.96 3.19
C TYR A 49 -5.69 20.24 2.57
N SER A 50 -6.52 21.09 1.95
CA SER A 50 -6.06 22.35 1.34
C SER A 50 -4.95 22.15 0.31
N HIS A 51 -4.96 21.06 -0.46
CA HIS A 51 -4.01 20.81 -1.55
C HIS A 51 -4.66 21.02 -2.92
N GLU A 52 -3.86 21.39 -3.91
CA GLU A 52 -4.36 21.57 -5.27
C GLU A 52 -4.13 20.30 -6.11
N PRO A 53 -5.16 19.45 -6.33
CA PRO A 53 -5.02 18.28 -7.20
C PRO A 53 -4.82 18.69 -8.65
N PHE A 54 -3.93 17.98 -9.34
CA PHE A 54 -3.66 18.14 -10.75
C PHE A 54 -3.66 16.78 -11.46
N ASP A 55 -4.66 16.54 -12.30
CA ASP A 55 -4.69 15.38 -13.18
C ASP A 55 -3.62 15.56 -14.28
N VAL A 56 -2.71 14.59 -14.39
CA VAL A 56 -1.76 14.49 -15.51
C VAL A 56 -2.48 13.98 -16.78
N PRO A 57 -1.89 14.12 -17.98
CA PRO A 57 -2.56 13.81 -19.24
C PRO A 57 -3.25 12.44 -19.34
N THR A 58 -2.70 11.40 -18.71
CA THR A 58 -3.24 10.04 -18.75
C THR A 58 -4.15 9.67 -17.59
N THR A 59 -4.34 10.54 -16.59
CA THR A 59 -5.13 10.22 -15.38
C THR A 59 -6.51 9.68 -15.71
N ARG A 60 -7.19 10.30 -16.68
CA ARG A 60 -8.53 9.90 -17.15
C ARG A 60 -8.53 9.17 -18.50
N LYS A 61 -7.36 8.88 -19.06
CA LYS A 61 -7.23 8.31 -20.41
C LYS A 61 -7.22 6.79 -20.35
N VAL A 62 -8.40 6.18 -20.48
CA VAL A 62 -8.52 4.72 -20.62
C VAL A 62 -7.74 4.24 -21.86
N GLY A 63 -6.94 3.19 -21.69
CA GLY A 63 -6.13 2.63 -22.77
C GLY A 63 -4.83 3.38 -23.08
N ALA A 64 -4.40 4.31 -22.21
CA ALA A 64 -3.06 4.88 -22.30
C ALA A 64 -2.00 3.77 -22.22
N THR A 65 -0.99 3.87 -23.08
CA THR A 65 0.12 2.90 -23.11
C THR A 65 0.97 2.98 -21.85
N ALA A 66 1.71 1.90 -21.54
CA ALA A 66 2.67 1.91 -20.44
C ALA A 66 3.72 3.03 -20.55
N GLN A 67 4.11 3.39 -21.78
CA GLN A 67 5.06 4.49 -22.03
C GLN A 67 4.44 5.86 -21.75
N GLU A 68 3.18 6.09 -22.13
CA GLU A 68 2.48 7.35 -21.82
C GLU A 68 2.29 7.50 -20.31
N ARG A 69 1.85 6.43 -19.63
CA ARG A 69 1.71 6.43 -18.16
C ARG A 69 3.06 6.63 -17.45
N ALA A 70 4.15 6.08 -17.98
CA ALA A 70 5.50 6.35 -17.48
C ALA A 70 5.90 7.82 -17.67
N ALA A 71 5.61 8.42 -18.83
CA ALA A 71 5.91 9.82 -19.10
C ALA A 71 5.23 10.76 -18.08
N ASP A 72 4.01 10.41 -17.68
CA ASP A 72 3.27 11.13 -16.64
C ASP A 72 3.91 11.03 -15.25
N VAL A 73 4.36 9.83 -14.87
CA VAL A 73 5.15 9.64 -13.62
C VAL A 73 6.43 10.48 -13.69
N MET A 74 7.17 10.43 -14.80
CA MET A 74 8.39 11.21 -14.97
C MET A 74 8.12 12.71 -14.87
N SER A 75 7.09 13.20 -15.57
CA SER A 75 6.66 14.60 -15.56
C SER A 75 6.33 15.07 -14.14
N ALA A 76 5.52 14.31 -13.41
CA ALA A 76 5.12 14.62 -12.03
C ALA A 76 6.32 14.71 -11.08
N PHE A 77 7.31 13.82 -11.22
CA PHE A 77 8.55 13.88 -10.44
C PHE A 77 9.42 15.08 -10.85
N THR A 78 9.53 15.42 -12.12
CA THR A 78 10.39 16.53 -12.58
C THR A 78 9.82 17.94 -12.39
N ASP A 79 8.49 18.10 -12.32
CA ASP A 79 7.87 19.42 -12.19
C ASP A 79 8.07 20.01 -10.78
N PRO A 80 8.87 21.08 -10.58
CA PRO A 80 9.13 21.63 -9.25
C PRO A 80 7.89 22.18 -8.54
N GLU A 81 6.80 22.45 -9.26
CA GLU A 81 5.54 22.93 -8.69
C GLU A 81 4.73 21.79 -8.02
N ILE A 82 4.95 20.54 -8.45
CA ILE A 82 4.33 19.36 -7.84
C ILE A 82 5.12 18.95 -6.60
N LYS A 83 4.46 18.90 -5.44
CA LYS A 83 5.09 18.51 -4.17
C LYS A 83 4.83 17.08 -3.75
N ALA A 84 3.81 16.43 -4.32
CA ALA A 84 3.55 15.02 -4.13
C ALA A 84 2.92 14.38 -5.36
N VAL A 85 3.04 13.06 -5.45
CA VAL A 85 2.44 12.25 -6.49
C VAL A 85 1.50 11.24 -5.83
N MET A 86 0.26 11.16 -6.29
CA MET A 86 -0.75 10.27 -5.71
C MET A 86 -1.36 9.41 -6.81
N ALA A 87 -1.40 8.10 -6.60
CA ALA A 87 -2.08 7.19 -7.49
C ALA A 87 -3.59 7.40 -7.40
N SER A 88 -4.26 7.41 -8.56
CA SER A 88 -5.71 7.44 -8.59
C SER A 88 -6.30 6.14 -8.04
N ILE A 89 -5.80 5.00 -8.51
CA ILE A 89 -6.23 3.64 -8.16
C ILE A 89 -5.14 2.60 -8.52
N GLY A 90 -5.35 1.34 -8.14
CA GLY A 90 -4.58 0.17 -8.60
C GLY A 90 -4.96 -0.30 -10.00
N GLY A 91 -4.84 -1.60 -10.25
CA GLY A 91 -5.11 -2.27 -11.53
C GLY A 91 -4.26 -3.54 -11.65
N ASP A 92 -3.78 -3.88 -12.84
CA ASP A 92 -3.17 -5.20 -13.08
C ASP A 92 -1.95 -5.22 -14.03
N ASP A 93 -1.38 -4.06 -14.36
CA ASP A 93 -0.30 -4.01 -15.36
C ASP A 93 0.79 -2.95 -15.09
N GLN A 94 0.82 -2.30 -13.91
CA GLN A 94 1.81 -1.25 -13.61
C GLN A 94 3.25 -1.75 -13.74
N ILE A 95 3.51 -3.05 -13.53
CA ILE A 95 4.85 -3.63 -13.72
C ILE A 95 5.43 -3.35 -15.13
N THR A 96 4.58 -3.17 -16.14
CA THR A 96 4.99 -2.87 -17.52
C THR A 96 5.49 -1.44 -17.70
N VAL A 97 5.10 -0.52 -16.82
CA VAL A 97 5.49 0.91 -16.79
C VAL A 97 6.93 1.06 -16.34
N LEU A 98 7.40 0.24 -15.40
CA LEU A 98 8.71 0.41 -14.73
C LEU A 98 9.90 0.46 -15.70
N LYS A 99 9.86 -0.28 -16.82
CA LYS A 99 10.95 -0.30 -17.81
C LYS A 99 11.09 1.00 -18.62
N HIS A 100 10.09 1.88 -18.54
CA HIS A 100 10.05 3.16 -19.25
C HIS A 100 10.46 4.33 -18.35
N LEU A 101 10.68 4.09 -17.05
CA LEU A 101 11.11 5.10 -16.10
C LEU A 101 12.63 5.30 -16.15
N ASP A 102 13.08 6.55 -16.01
CA ASP A 102 14.49 6.88 -15.86
C ASP A 102 14.85 6.98 -14.37
N PRO A 103 15.62 6.02 -13.83
CA PRO A 103 15.97 6.01 -12.41
C PRO A 103 16.86 7.19 -11.99
N ALA A 104 17.65 7.77 -12.91
CA ALA A 104 18.49 8.93 -12.58
C ALA A 104 17.62 10.18 -12.35
N VAL A 105 16.59 10.36 -13.17
CA VAL A 105 15.65 11.47 -13.04
C VAL A 105 14.82 11.36 -11.75
N LEU A 106 14.32 10.18 -11.40
CA LEU A 106 13.58 10.00 -10.15
C LEU A 106 14.46 10.26 -8.91
N ARG A 107 15.70 9.75 -8.90
CA ARG A 107 16.66 10.01 -7.81
C ARG A 107 16.97 11.49 -7.63
N ALA A 108 17.04 12.25 -8.73
CA ALA A 108 17.32 13.68 -8.69
C ALA A 108 16.13 14.51 -8.18
N ASN A 109 14.92 13.94 -8.15
CA ASN A 109 13.69 14.66 -7.80
C ASN A 109 12.84 13.87 -6.79
N PRO A 110 13.36 13.53 -5.59
CA PRO A 110 12.62 12.74 -4.62
C PRO A 110 11.36 13.48 -4.15
N LYS A 111 10.21 12.82 -4.25
CA LYS A 111 8.89 13.33 -3.83
C LYS A 111 8.09 12.20 -3.20
N PRO A 112 7.19 12.51 -2.25
CA PRO A 112 6.33 11.50 -1.65
C PRO A 112 5.38 10.96 -2.72
N TYR A 113 5.34 9.64 -2.84
CA TYR A 113 4.40 8.90 -3.69
C TYR A 113 3.42 8.11 -2.84
N PHE A 114 2.12 8.28 -3.10
CA PHE A 114 1.03 7.62 -2.39
C PHE A 114 0.35 6.59 -3.30
N GLY A 115 0.27 5.34 -2.86
CA GLY A 115 -0.43 4.29 -3.59
C GLY A 115 -0.40 2.96 -2.84
N TYR A 116 -1.29 2.05 -3.20
CA TYR A 116 -1.31 0.66 -2.69
C TYR A 116 -1.81 -0.29 -3.79
N SER A 117 -1.97 -1.58 -3.48
CA SER A 117 -2.36 -2.60 -4.48
C SER A 117 -1.31 -2.72 -5.59
N ASP A 118 -1.69 -2.68 -6.87
CA ASP A 118 -0.78 -2.68 -8.03
C ASP A 118 0.26 -1.55 -8.00
N ASN A 119 0.00 -0.46 -7.25
CA ASN A 119 0.99 0.59 -7.01
C ASN A 119 2.20 0.14 -6.17
N THR A 120 2.14 -1.08 -5.63
CA THR A 120 3.30 -1.79 -5.04
C THR A 120 4.46 -1.86 -6.04
N ASN A 121 4.21 -2.00 -7.35
CA ASN A 121 5.28 -2.02 -8.35
C ASN A 121 6.12 -0.74 -8.31
N LEU A 122 5.46 0.44 -8.32
CA LEU A 122 6.14 1.73 -8.30
C LEU A 122 6.73 2.04 -6.92
N LEU A 123 6.06 1.68 -5.82
CA LEU A 123 6.62 1.80 -4.46
C LEU A 123 7.93 1.02 -4.32
N MET A 124 7.95 -0.25 -4.75
CA MET A 124 9.16 -1.07 -4.77
C MET A 124 10.25 -0.46 -5.64
N TYR A 125 9.87 0.07 -6.81
CA TYR A 125 10.81 0.69 -7.73
C TYR A 125 11.48 1.92 -7.13
N ILE A 126 10.72 2.87 -6.55
CA ILE A 126 11.29 4.09 -5.95
C ILE A 126 12.04 3.79 -4.64
N TRP A 127 11.62 2.76 -3.89
CA TRP A 127 12.37 2.28 -2.73
C TRP A 127 13.77 1.80 -3.13
N ASN A 128 13.90 1.07 -4.25
CA ASN A 128 15.22 0.67 -4.80
C ASN A 128 16.08 1.87 -5.23
N LEU A 129 15.46 3.04 -5.43
CA LEU A 129 16.15 4.29 -5.74
C LEU A 129 16.50 5.11 -4.50
N GLY A 130 16.11 4.65 -3.30
CA GLY A 130 16.34 5.36 -2.05
C GLY A 130 15.24 6.34 -1.67
N ILE A 131 14.06 6.27 -2.29
CA ILE A 131 12.97 7.23 -2.05
C ILE A 131 11.89 6.56 -1.21
N VAL A 132 11.58 7.13 -0.05
CA VAL A 132 10.45 6.69 0.79
C VAL A 132 9.14 7.17 0.17
N GLY A 133 8.19 6.25 0.02
CA GLY A 133 6.81 6.53 -0.39
C GLY A 133 5.83 6.32 0.75
N TYR A 134 4.56 6.12 0.40
CA TYR A 134 3.48 5.79 1.33
C TYR A 134 2.61 4.68 0.73
N HIS A 135 2.47 3.59 1.46
CA HIS A 135 1.52 2.52 1.16
C HIS A 135 0.13 2.99 1.61
N GLY A 136 -0.69 3.37 0.64
CA GLY A 136 -2.04 3.90 0.82
C GLY A 136 -2.25 5.29 0.23
N GLY A 137 -3.45 5.85 0.43
CA GLY A 137 -3.76 7.23 0.04
C GLY A 137 -4.12 7.41 -1.44
N SER A 138 -4.82 6.45 -2.07
CA SER A 138 -5.37 6.61 -3.43
C SER A 138 -6.60 7.53 -3.48
N THR A 139 -6.74 8.31 -4.58
CA THR A 139 -7.87 9.26 -4.72
C THR A 139 -9.22 8.59 -4.86
N MET A 140 -9.34 7.46 -5.56
CA MET A 140 -10.65 6.83 -5.78
C MET A 140 -11.13 5.99 -4.60
N VAL A 141 -10.21 5.42 -3.81
CA VAL A 141 -10.58 4.51 -2.72
C VAL A 141 -10.72 5.24 -1.39
N HIS A 142 -9.68 5.98 -0.98
CA HIS A 142 -9.63 6.61 0.34
C HIS A 142 -10.32 7.95 0.34
N LEU A 143 -9.91 8.82 -0.58
CA LEU A 143 -10.51 10.16 -0.72
C LEU A 143 -11.88 10.06 -1.40
N GLY A 144 -12.08 9.12 -2.32
CA GLY A 144 -13.34 8.88 -3.03
C GLY A 144 -14.33 7.98 -2.29
N ARG A 145 -14.05 7.65 -1.02
CA ARG A 145 -14.91 6.80 -0.18
C ARG A 145 -16.36 7.35 -0.10
N PRO A 146 -17.39 6.54 -0.37
CA PRO A 146 -18.79 6.96 -0.19
C PRO A 146 -19.10 7.51 1.21
N GLY A 147 -20.03 8.46 1.32
CA GLY A 147 -20.39 9.14 2.56
C GLY A 147 -19.33 10.17 2.97
N ALA A 148 -18.49 9.82 3.94
CA ALA A 148 -17.34 10.58 4.41
C ALA A 148 -16.04 9.76 4.34
N MET A 149 -14.89 10.40 4.54
CA MET A 149 -13.67 9.65 4.83
C MET A 149 -13.82 8.97 6.20
N HIS A 150 -13.37 7.72 6.32
CA HIS A 150 -13.31 7.09 7.63
C HIS A 150 -12.29 7.82 8.53
N PRO A 151 -12.58 8.12 9.81
CA PRO A 151 -11.70 8.90 10.68
C PRO A 151 -10.28 8.34 10.82
N VAL A 152 -10.13 7.01 10.85
CA VAL A 152 -8.81 6.35 10.91
C VAL A 152 -7.99 6.66 9.64
N THR A 153 -8.60 6.53 8.47
CA THR A 153 -7.96 6.83 7.18
C THR A 153 -7.64 8.32 7.06
N GLU A 154 -8.58 9.19 7.46
CA GLU A 154 -8.37 10.64 7.42
C GLU A 154 -7.19 11.06 8.30
N GLN A 155 -7.17 10.62 9.55
CA GLN A 155 -6.07 10.95 10.48
C GLN A 155 -4.74 10.39 9.98
N SER A 156 -4.72 9.15 9.49
CA SER A 156 -3.48 8.54 8.98
C SER A 156 -2.95 9.26 7.73
N LEU A 157 -3.84 9.67 6.81
CA LEU A 157 -3.45 10.47 5.65
C LEU A 157 -2.99 11.88 6.05
N ARG A 158 -3.65 12.51 7.02
CA ARG A 158 -3.24 13.82 7.57
C ARG A 158 -1.82 13.75 8.13
N THR A 159 -1.52 12.74 8.95
CA THR A 159 -0.18 12.54 9.49
C THR A 159 0.83 12.29 8.37
N ALA A 160 0.49 11.47 7.38
CA ALA A 160 1.36 11.20 6.24
C ALA A 160 1.70 12.46 5.41
N LEU A 161 0.72 13.34 5.20
CA LEU A 161 0.86 14.57 4.42
C LEU A 161 1.63 15.67 5.17
N PHE A 162 1.33 15.88 6.46
CA PHE A 162 1.74 17.10 7.17
C PHE A 162 2.69 16.89 8.35
N GLU A 163 2.62 15.74 9.00
CA GLU A 163 3.25 15.55 10.30
C GLU A 163 4.53 14.73 10.18
N SER A 164 5.44 14.95 11.13
CA SER A 164 6.64 14.12 11.31
C SER A 164 6.71 13.65 12.74
N GLY A 165 7.19 12.42 12.93
CA GLY A 165 7.36 11.84 14.26
C GLY A 165 6.67 10.49 14.42
N GLU A 166 6.64 10.01 15.65
CA GLU A 166 6.21 8.66 15.96
C GLU A 166 4.72 8.60 16.32
N VAL A 167 3.99 7.70 15.67
CA VAL A 167 2.58 7.43 15.94
C VAL A 167 2.42 5.98 16.36
N VAL A 168 1.81 5.77 17.53
CA VAL A 168 1.37 4.45 17.97
C VAL A 168 0.07 4.11 17.24
N LEU A 169 0.08 3.00 16.52
CA LEU A 169 -1.10 2.50 15.82
C LEU A 169 -2.01 1.73 16.78
N ALA A 170 -3.30 1.69 16.45
CA ALA A 170 -4.29 0.88 17.15
C ALA A 170 -5.17 0.12 16.13
N PRO A 171 -5.77 -1.02 16.50
CA PRO A 171 -6.78 -1.68 15.67
C PRO A 171 -7.95 -0.73 15.39
N SER A 172 -8.46 -0.75 14.16
CA SER A 172 -9.64 0.05 13.80
C SER A 172 -10.87 -0.40 14.61
N PRO A 173 -11.74 0.53 15.05
CA PRO A 173 -12.92 0.20 15.84
C PRO A 173 -13.98 -0.57 15.04
N ASP A 174 -14.00 -0.35 13.74
CA ASP A 174 -14.85 -1.01 12.75
C ASP A 174 -14.09 -1.11 11.42
N PHE A 175 -14.60 -1.98 10.54
CA PHE A 175 -14.09 -2.13 9.19
C PHE A 175 -15.17 -2.68 8.26
N THR A 176 -14.92 -2.58 6.96
CA THR A 176 -15.63 -3.30 5.93
C THR A 176 -14.67 -3.79 4.87
N ASP A 177 -14.96 -4.96 4.31
CA ASP A 177 -14.31 -5.52 3.13
C ASP A 177 -15.24 -5.49 1.91
N GLU A 178 -16.46 -4.97 2.10
CA GLU A 178 -17.43 -4.73 1.03
C GLU A 178 -17.11 -3.43 0.30
N HIS A 179 -17.35 -3.40 -1.00
CA HIS A 179 -17.25 -2.19 -1.79
C HIS A 179 -18.59 -1.87 -2.45
N GLY A 180 -18.89 -0.57 -2.56
CA GLY A 180 -20.05 -0.08 -3.28
C GLY A 180 -19.88 -0.20 -4.80
N ASP A 181 -21.00 -0.02 -5.51
CA ASP A 181 -20.99 0.06 -6.97
C ASP A 181 -20.70 1.50 -7.41
N TRP A 182 -19.50 1.74 -7.93
CA TRP A 182 -19.09 3.04 -8.47
C TRP A 182 -19.88 3.48 -9.71
N ALA A 183 -20.60 2.58 -10.38
CA ALA A 183 -21.51 2.94 -11.46
C ALA A 183 -22.80 3.59 -10.93
N ASP A 184 -23.21 3.27 -9.71
CA ASP A 184 -24.31 3.94 -9.01
C ASP A 184 -23.78 5.20 -8.30
N VAL A 185 -23.81 6.34 -8.99
CA VAL A 185 -23.36 7.63 -8.43
C VAL A 185 -24.12 8.00 -7.15
N ALA A 186 -25.38 7.59 -7.01
CA ALA A 186 -26.14 7.86 -5.78
C ALA A 186 -25.67 7.01 -4.59
N SER A 187 -24.83 6.00 -4.81
CA SER A 187 -24.15 5.28 -3.72
C SER A 187 -23.09 6.14 -3.03
N LEU A 188 -22.54 7.17 -3.70
CA LEU A 188 -21.50 8.05 -3.13
C LEU A 188 -21.98 8.86 -1.92
N ASP A 189 -23.29 9.07 -1.78
CA ASP A 189 -23.87 9.79 -0.63
C ASP A 189 -24.17 8.88 0.58
N ARG A 190 -23.90 7.56 0.46
CA ARG A 190 -24.24 6.56 1.47
C ARG A 190 -22.98 6.00 2.13
N GLU A 191 -22.94 6.06 3.46
CA GLU A 191 -21.89 5.40 4.23
C GLU A 191 -21.88 3.88 3.97
N PRO A 192 -20.70 3.26 3.82
CA PRO A 192 -20.57 1.81 3.75
C PRO A 192 -21.14 1.10 5.00
N ASN A 193 -21.57 -0.15 4.82
CA ASN A 193 -21.95 -0.99 5.95
C ASN A 193 -20.69 -1.47 6.66
N MET A 194 -20.56 -1.11 7.93
CA MET A 194 -19.41 -1.43 8.76
C MET A 194 -19.69 -2.64 9.67
N ARG A 195 -18.65 -3.44 9.92
CA ARG A 195 -18.61 -4.52 10.91
C ARG A 195 -17.71 -4.11 12.07
N PRO A 196 -17.92 -4.63 13.30
CA PRO A 196 -17.01 -4.38 14.40
C PRO A 196 -15.57 -4.78 14.07
N GLY A 197 -14.61 -3.96 14.49
CA GLY A 197 -13.18 -4.22 14.35
C GLY A 197 -12.76 -5.49 15.10
N THR A 198 -11.68 -6.12 14.64
CA THR A 198 -11.08 -7.25 15.36
C THR A 198 -9.74 -6.84 15.96
N PRO A 199 -9.36 -7.39 17.13
CA PRO A 199 -8.02 -7.20 17.66
C PRO A 199 -6.97 -7.76 16.71
N TRP A 200 -5.74 -7.26 16.82
CA TRP A 200 -4.60 -7.84 16.13
C TRP A 200 -4.20 -9.17 16.75
N ARG A 201 -3.69 -10.08 15.94
CA ARG A 201 -3.14 -11.36 16.38
C ARG A 201 -1.62 -11.29 16.37
N TRP A 202 -1.01 -11.66 17.49
CA TRP A 202 0.43 -11.54 17.71
C TRP A 202 1.12 -12.91 17.77
N GLY A 203 2.30 -13.03 17.17
CA GLY A 203 3.10 -14.26 17.15
C GLY A 203 4.61 -14.00 17.23
N GLY A 204 5.40 -15.08 17.29
CA GLY A 204 6.86 -14.99 17.38
C GLY A 204 7.41 -14.67 18.77
N HIS A 205 8.72 -14.38 18.83
CA HIS A 205 9.43 -14.09 20.08
C HIS A 205 9.03 -12.74 20.67
N ALA A 206 8.99 -12.66 22.01
CA ALA A 206 8.74 -11.44 22.76
C ALA A 206 9.95 -10.49 22.72
N VAL A 207 10.13 -9.81 21.58
CA VAL A 207 11.15 -8.80 21.31
C VAL A 207 10.53 -7.55 20.71
N SER A 208 11.24 -6.44 20.78
CA SER A 208 10.91 -5.21 20.06
C SER A 208 11.93 -4.99 18.95
N VAL A 209 11.46 -4.82 17.72
CA VAL A 209 12.29 -4.63 16.54
C VAL A 209 11.83 -3.40 15.78
N THR A 210 12.78 -2.63 15.28
CA THR A 210 12.54 -1.44 14.45
C THR A 210 13.31 -1.58 13.16
N GLY A 211 12.67 -1.29 12.03
CA GLY A 211 13.32 -1.30 10.73
C GLY A 211 12.51 -0.58 9.67
N PRO A 212 13.12 -0.30 8.50
CA PRO A 212 12.40 0.26 7.38
C PRO A 212 11.39 -0.75 6.84
N THR A 213 10.19 -0.28 6.46
CA THR A 213 9.17 -1.12 5.83
C THR A 213 9.57 -1.50 4.39
N TRP A 214 9.15 -2.70 3.99
CA TRP A 214 9.19 -3.14 2.59
C TRP A 214 8.10 -4.21 2.36
N GLY A 215 7.60 -4.36 1.13
CA GLY A 215 6.59 -5.35 0.76
C GLY A 215 5.46 -4.74 -0.06
N GLY A 216 4.20 -4.93 0.35
CA GLY A 216 2.99 -4.41 -0.29
C GLY A 216 1.97 -5.52 -0.57
N CYS A 217 1.24 -5.40 -1.69
CA CYS A 217 0.32 -6.43 -2.15
C CYS A 217 1.07 -7.73 -2.50
N LEU A 218 0.73 -8.85 -1.87
CA LEU A 218 1.42 -10.13 -2.02
C LEU A 218 1.40 -10.60 -3.48
N GLU A 219 0.28 -10.44 -4.18
CA GLU A 219 0.13 -10.82 -5.58
C GLU A 219 1.14 -10.09 -6.47
N ILE A 220 1.37 -8.81 -6.19
CA ILE A 220 2.34 -7.98 -6.90
C ILE A 220 3.78 -8.37 -6.53
N VAL A 221 4.04 -8.64 -5.24
CA VAL A 221 5.34 -9.18 -4.81
C VAL A 221 5.63 -10.51 -5.53
N ASP A 222 4.64 -11.39 -5.70
CA ASP A 222 4.76 -12.64 -6.46
C ASP A 222 5.12 -12.39 -7.94
N TRP A 223 4.56 -11.36 -8.58
CA TRP A 223 4.96 -10.97 -9.93
C TRP A 223 6.42 -10.55 -10.00
N HIS A 224 6.88 -9.77 -9.01
CA HIS A 224 8.28 -9.37 -8.90
C HIS A 224 9.22 -10.57 -8.66
N LEU A 225 8.78 -11.58 -7.89
CA LEU A 225 9.51 -12.83 -7.76
C LEU A 225 9.65 -13.50 -9.13
N ARG A 226 8.55 -13.72 -9.84
CA ARG A 226 8.54 -14.39 -11.17
C ARG A 226 9.34 -13.63 -12.22
N ALA A 227 9.20 -12.30 -12.27
CA ALA A 227 9.90 -11.47 -13.24
C ALA A 227 11.41 -11.40 -12.96
N GLY A 228 11.80 -11.33 -11.69
CA GLY A 228 13.21 -11.28 -11.27
C GLY A 228 13.97 -10.02 -11.73
N ARG A 229 13.27 -8.96 -12.14
CA ARG A 229 13.87 -7.74 -12.73
C ARG A 229 14.10 -6.62 -11.73
N TRP A 230 13.16 -6.40 -10.81
CA TRP A 230 13.12 -5.22 -9.94
C TRP A 230 13.22 -5.56 -8.44
N LEU A 231 13.64 -6.77 -8.12
CA LEU A 231 14.01 -7.18 -6.76
C LEU A 231 15.52 -7.05 -6.58
N LEU A 232 15.95 -6.59 -5.41
CA LEU A 232 17.35 -6.61 -5.00
C LEU A 232 17.79 -8.03 -4.61
N ALA A 233 19.04 -8.16 -4.18
CA ALA A 233 19.49 -9.39 -3.54
C ALA A 233 18.87 -9.49 -2.14
N PRO A 234 18.64 -10.70 -1.60
CA PRO A 234 18.00 -10.88 -0.31
C PRO A 234 18.62 -10.06 0.83
N GLU A 235 19.94 -9.95 0.86
CA GLU A 235 20.70 -9.26 1.90
C GLU A 235 20.41 -7.75 1.94
N ALA A 236 19.88 -7.18 0.84
CA ALA A 236 19.43 -5.79 0.82
C ALA A 236 18.17 -5.56 1.68
N TYR A 237 17.47 -6.62 2.08
CA TYR A 237 16.29 -6.54 2.94
C TYR A 237 16.57 -6.85 4.40
N ALA A 238 17.84 -7.13 4.75
CA ALA A 238 18.25 -7.45 6.10
C ALA A 238 17.83 -6.36 7.10
N GLY A 239 17.07 -6.77 8.13
CA GLY A 239 16.58 -5.89 9.18
C GLY A 239 15.37 -5.03 8.81
N CYS A 240 14.87 -5.11 7.57
CA CYS A 240 13.61 -4.48 7.20
C CYS A 240 12.43 -5.19 7.90
N VAL A 241 11.31 -4.48 8.04
CA VAL A 241 10.03 -5.09 8.44
C VAL A 241 9.23 -5.39 7.18
N LEU A 242 8.87 -6.66 7.01
CA LEU A 242 8.04 -7.12 5.90
C LEU A 242 6.59 -6.74 6.15
N MET A 243 6.01 -5.92 5.28
CA MET A 243 4.60 -5.54 5.32
C MET A 243 3.89 -6.14 4.11
N LEU A 244 2.94 -7.05 4.32
CA LEU A 244 2.21 -7.72 3.24
C LEU A 244 0.71 -7.67 3.47
N GLU A 245 -0.04 -7.61 2.37
CA GLU A 245 -1.51 -7.66 2.35
C GLU A 245 -1.99 -8.38 1.09
N THR A 246 -3.28 -8.73 1.02
CA THR A 246 -3.88 -9.41 -0.14
C THR A 246 -5.02 -8.60 -0.73
N SER A 247 -5.18 -8.69 -2.04
CA SER A 247 -6.07 -7.84 -2.82
C SER A 247 -7.54 -8.28 -2.83
N GLU A 248 -8.35 -7.53 -3.59
CA GLU A 248 -9.72 -7.87 -3.93
C GLU A 248 -9.88 -9.15 -4.74
N GLU A 249 -8.80 -9.71 -5.30
CA GLU A 249 -8.84 -11.03 -5.95
C GLU A 249 -9.05 -12.18 -4.95
N MET A 250 -9.02 -11.90 -3.64
CA MET A 250 -9.24 -12.87 -2.56
C MET A 250 -8.37 -14.13 -2.75
N PRO A 251 -7.03 -14.00 -2.83
CA PRO A 251 -6.16 -15.11 -3.15
C PRO A 251 -6.34 -16.25 -2.13
N SER A 252 -6.51 -17.47 -2.64
CA SER A 252 -6.67 -18.64 -1.78
C SER A 252 -5.47 -18.83 -0.84
N PRO A 253 -5.66 -19.48 0.32
CA PRO A 253 -4.57 -19.89 1.19
C PRO A 253 -3.48 -20.70 0.46
N ILE A 254 -3.83 -21.48 -0.57
CA ILE A 254 -2.85 -22.20 -1.40
C ILE A 254 -1.95 -21.24 -2.18
N PHE A 255 -2.51 -20.17 -2.74
CA PHE A 255 -1.72 -19.13 -3.40
C PHE A 255 -0.79 -18.45 -2.40
N VAL A 256 -1.34 -18.00 -1.26
CA VAL A 256 -0.57 -17.33 -0.20
C VAL A 256 0.60 -18.20 0.27
N HIS A 257 0.34 -19.48 0.54
CA HIS A 257 1.38 -20.45 0.88
C HIS A 257 2.48 -20.52 -0.18
N ARG A 258 2.12 -20.67 -1.46
CA ARG A 258 3.08 -20.81 -2.56
C ARG A 258 3.90 -19.55 -2.79
N ALA A 259 3.29 -18.38 -2.72
CA ALA A 259 3.98 -17.10 -2.86
C ALA A 259 5.03 -16.93 -1.73
N LEU A 260 4.63 -17.17 -0.47
CA LEU A 260 5.53 -17.07 0.67
C LEU A 260 6.63 -18.16 0.66
N VAL A 261 6.32 -19.40 0.27
CA VAL A 261 7.35 -20.43 0.03
C VAL A 261 8.34 -19.95 -1.04
N GLY A 262 7.86 -19.36 -2.13
CA GLY A 262 8.71 -18.77 -3.17
C GLY A 262 9.62 -17.65 -2.64
N MET A 263 9.16 -16.85 -1.68
CA MET A 263 10.00 -15.88 -0.96
C MET A 263 11.02 -16.57 -0.05
N GLY A 264 10.61 -17.60 0.68
CA GLY A 264 11.46 -18.39 1.59
C GLY A 264 12.60 -19.08 0.86
N GLU A 265 12.31 -19.79 -0.24
CA GLU A 265 13.30 -20.46 -1.09
C GLU A 265 14.27 -19.49 -1.79
N ARG A 266 13.92 -18.21 -1.86
CA ARG A 266 14.81 -17.14 -2.33
C ARG A 266 15.67 -16.53 -1.22
N GLY A 267 15.56 -17.03 0.00
CA GLY A 267 16.23 -16.49 1.18
C GLY A 267 15.69 -15.12 1.58
N LEU A 268 14.50 -14.70 1.14
CA LEU A 268 13.95 -13.39 1.49
C LEU A 268 13.38 -13.38 2.91
N LEU A 269 12.60 -14.39 3.27
CA LEU A 269 11.86 -14.39 4.54
C LEU A 269 12.77 -14.32 5.77
N GLU A 270 13.94 -14.96 5.73
CA GLU A 270 14.93 -14.94 6.82
C GLU A 270 15.62 -13.58 7.03
N GLN A 271 15.47 -12.62 6.10
CA GLN A 271 16.14 -11.32 6.15
C GLN A 271 15.34 -10.30 6.96
N PHE A 272 14.02 -10.48 7.06
CA PHE A 272 13.13 -9.52 7.69
C PHE A 272 13.12 -9.70 9.21
N SER A 273 13.25 -8.60 9.95
CA SER A 273 13.30 -8.61 11.42
C SER A 273 11.92 -8.76 12.08
N ALA A 274 10.87 -8.39 11.37
CA ALA A 274 9.46 -8.56 11.74
C ALA A 274 8.57 -8.74 10.51
N VAL A 275 7.37 -9.26 10.73
CA VAL A 275 6.31 -9.36 9.72
C VAL A 275 5.03 -8.67 10.20
N VAL A 276 4.51 -7.80 9.35
CA VAL A 276 3.20 -7.16 9.47
C VAL A 276 2.32 -7.71 8.35
N TRP A 277 1.19 -8.30 8.70
CA TRP A 277 0.24 -8.84 7.75
C TRP A 277 -1.09 -8.10 7.83
N GLY A 278 -1.54 -7.59 6.68
CA GLY A 278 -2.77 -6.85 6.54
C GLY A 278 -4.02 -7.70 6.76
N ARG A 279 -5.11 -7.06 7.15
CA ARG A 279 -6.43 -7.68 7.15
C ARG A 279 -6.79 -8.10 5.72
N PRO A 280 -7.11 -9.37 5.46
CA PRO A 280 -7.50 -9.82 4.14
C PRO A 280 -8.87 -9.25 3.76
N LYS A 281 -9.03 -8.83 2.51
CA LYS A 281 -10.34 -8.69 1.92
C LYS A 281 -10.93 -10.08 1.70
N ALA A 282 -12.15 -10.30 2.19
CA ALA A 282 -12.83 -11.60 2.10
C ALA A 282 -14.17 -11.51 1.37
N TRP A 283 -14.39 -10.41 0.62
CA TRP A 283 -15.63 -10.20 -0.13
C TRP A 283 -15.39 -9.50 -1.45
N ASP A 284 -16.07 -9.98 -2.51
CA ASP A 284 -16.21 -9.26 -3.77
C ASP A 284 -17.62 -9.43 -4.37
N SER A 285 -17.89 -8.74 -5.49
CA SER A 285 -19.22 -8.73 -6.13
C SER A 285 -19.68 -10.08 -6.71
N ILE A 286 -18.73 -10.98 -6.97
CA ILE A 286 -18.87 -12.37 -7.43
C ILE A 286 -18.85 -13.33 -6.22
N ASN A 287 -17.87 -13.20 -5.33
CA ASN A 287 -17.64 -14.03 -4.15
C ASN A 287 -18.19 -13.35 -2.89
N ARG A 288 -19.52 -13.39 -2.74
CA ARG A 288 -20.23 -12.71 -1.65
C ARG A 288 -20.29 -13.55 -0.37
N GLN A 289 -19.13 -13.79 0.24
CA GLN A 289 -19.04 -14.58 1.47
C GLN A 289 -19.94 -14.02 2.59
N THR A 290 -20.56 -14.91 3.38
CA THR A 290 -21.26 -14.52 4.62
C THR A 290 -20.26 -14.01 5.66
N PRO A 291 -20.69 -13.28 6.70
CA PRO A 291 -19.79 -12.85 7.77
C PRO A 291 -18.96 -13.99 8.38
N GLU A 292 -19.56 -15.16 8.59
CA GLU A 292 -18.87 -16.34 9.13
C GLU A 292 -17.83 -16.91 8.17
N GLU A 293 -18.13 -16.93 6.86
CA GLU A 293 -17.19 -17.37 5.82
C GLU A 293 -16.01 -16.40 5.72
N ARG A 294 -16.24 -15.09 5.86
CA ARG A 294 -15.18 -14.07 5.85
C ARG A 294 -14.23 -14.21 7.04
N ASP A 295 -14.79 -14.48 8.22
CA ASP A 295 -14.00 -14.72 9.43
C ASP A 295 -13.16 -16.00 9.29
N ALA A 296 -13.76 -17.07 8.74
CA ALA A 296 -13.05 -18.32 8.45
C ALA A 296 -11.94 -18.12 7.42
N PHE A 297 -12.18 -17.37 6.34
CA PHE A 297 -11.19 -17.04 5.32
C PHE A 297 -10.00 -16.28 5.92
N THR A 298 -10.29 -15.28 6.76
CA THR A 298 -9.27 -14.48 7.45
C THR A 298 -8.40 -15.36 8.35
N GLU A 299 -9.01 -16.20 9.19
CA GLU A 299 -8.29 -17.11 10.08
C GLU A 299 -7.47 -18.15 9.31
N GLU A 300 -8.00 -18.71 8.22
CA GLU A 300 -7.27 -19.67 7.40
C GLU A 300 -6.04 -19.02 6.75
N GLN A 301 -6.17 -17.78 6.28
CA GLN A 301 -5.04 -17.03 5.72
C GLN A 301 -3.98 -16.75 6.80
N PHE A 302 -4.37 -16.24 7.98
CA PHE A 302 -3.44 -16.02 9.09
C PHE A 302 -2.70 -17.29 9.49
N ASN A 303 -3.42 -18.40 9.66
CA ASN A 303 -2.81 -19.70 9.98
C ASN A 303 -1.86 -20.19 8.89
N THR A 304 -2.13 -19.86 7.63
CA THR A 304 -1.25 -20.21 6.51
C THR A 304 0.05 -19.43 6.53
N VAL A 305 -0.02 -18.11 6.72
CA VAL A 305 1.17 -17.26 6.84
C VAL A 305 2.01 -17.68 8.04
N ASP A 306 1.37 -17.93 9.18
CA ASP A 306 2.04 -18.34 10.43
C ASP A 306 2.85 -19.64 10.24
N ARG A 307 2.24 -20.66 9.61
CA ARG A 307 2.93 -21.93 9.29
C ARG A 307 4.13 -21.75 8.37
N VAL A 308 4.06 -20.88 7.37
CA VAL A 308 5.20 -20.66 6.46
C VAL A 308 6.32 -19.92 7.17
N LEU A 309 5.99 -18.90 7.98
CA LEU A 309 6.99 -18.18 8.77
C LEU A 309 7.67 -19.10 9.81
N ASP A 310 6.96 -20.07 10.38
CA ASP A 310 7.58 -21.05 11.29
C ASP A 310 8.59 -21.98 10.61
N ILE A 311 8.46 -22.18 9.29
CA ILE A 311 9.41 -22.98 8.51
C ILE A 311 10.65 -22.14 8.16
N TYR A 312 10.47 -20.93 7.63
CA TYR A 312 11.57 -20.14 7.05
C TYR A 312 12.19 -19.12 8.01
N HIS A 313 11.47 -18.69 9.03
CA HIS A 313 11.97 -17.75 10.04
C HIS A 313 11.30 -18.00 11.40
N PRO A 314 11.56 -19.16 12.04
CA PRO A 314 10.94 -19.52 13.31
C PRO A 314 11.19 -18.45 14.37
N GLY A 315 10.11 -18.03 15.03
CA GLY A 315 10.17 -17.03 16.09
C GLY A 315 10.26 -15.57 15.63
N VAL A 316 10.22 -15.27 14.32
CA VAL A 316 10.15 -13.86 13.85
C VAL A 316 8.94 -13.17 14.48
N PRO A 317 9.11 -12.01 15.15
CA PRO A 317 7.98 -11.25 15.71
C PRO A 317 7.04 -10.85 14.57
N ARG A 318 5.75 -11.09 14.78
CA ARG A 318 4.74 -10.87 13.74
C ARG A 318 3.42 -10.41 14.32
N VAL A 319 2.70 -9.63 13.51
CA VAL A 319 1.38 -9.11 13.83
C VAL A 319 0.47 -9.21 12.61
N PHE A 320 -0.76 -9.70 12.82
CA PHE A 320 -1.77 -9.89 11.79
C PHE A 320 -3.00 -9.00 12.03
N GLY A 321 -3.63 -8.57 10.94
CA GLY A 321 -4.91 -7.85 10.97
C GLY A 321 -4.78 -6.34 11.02
N LEU A 322 -3.64 -5.78 10.64
CA LEU A 322 -3.52 -4.33 10.44
C LEU A 322 -4.31 -3.91 9.20
N ASP A 323 -4.98 -2.77 9.28
CA ASP A 323 -5.79 -2.26 8.18
C ASP A 323 -4.89 -1.53 7.17
N ILE A 324 -4.01 -2.25 6.47
CA ILE A 324 -3.02 -1.71 5.52
C ILE A 324 -3.25 -2.20 4.08
N GLY A 325 -4.35 -2.91 3.84
CA GLY A 325 -4.67 -3.56 2.57
C GLY A 325 -6.04 -3.16 2.04
N HIS A 326 -6.73 -4.08 1.37
CA HIS A 326 -7.96 -3.77 0.60
C HIS A 326 -9.25 -3.67 1.43
N THR A 327 -9.14 -3.45 2.73
CA THR A 327 -10.26 -3.14 3.62
C THR A 327 -10.40 -1.64 3.83
N ASP A 328 -11.57 -1.20 4.31
CA ASP A 328 -11.85 0.16 4.73
C ASP A 328 -12.19 0.16 6.23
N PRO A 329 -11.51 0.95 7.08
CA PRO A 329 -10.47 1.92 6.75
C PRO A 329 -9.14 1.31 6.31
N GLN A 330 -8.22 2.18 5.88
CA GLN A 330 -6.82 1.86 5.64
C GLN A 330 -5.91 2.88 6.34
N LEU A 331 -4.84 2.38 6.96
CA LEU A 331 -3.71 3.13 7.49
C LEU A 331 -2.71 3.42 6.36
N ILE A 332 -2.27 4.67 6.25
CA ILE A 332 -1.29 5.12 5.26
C ILE A 332 0.09 5.00 5.91
N ILE A 333 0.88 4.00 5.52
CA ILE A 333 2.16 3.67 6.15
C ILE A 333 3.34 4.14 5.29
N PRO A 334 4.34 4.85 5.83
CA PRO A 334 5.57 5.17 5.11
C PRO A 334 6.23 3.91 4.56
N TYR A 335 6.43 3.83 3.24
CA TYR A 335 7.06 2.72 2.54
C TYR A 335 8.57 2.96 2.40
N GLY A 336 9.36 2.28 3.22
CA GLY A 336 10.77 2.58 3.50
C GLY A 336 10.98 3.42 4.76
N GLY A 337 9.93 3.92 5.40
CA GLY A 337 10.02 4.57 6.71
C GLY A 337 10.12 3.56 7.86
N GLN A 338 10.45 4.03 9.07
CA GLN A 338 10.66 3.16 10.22
C GLN A 338 9.33 2.70 10.84
N ILE A 339 9.23 1.41 11.11
CA ILE A 339 8.15 0.82 11.91
C ILE A 339 8.78 -0.02 13.03
N THR A 340 8.21 0.09 14.23
CA THR A 340 8.52 -0.73 15.39
C THR A 340 7.40 -1.74 15.61
N VAL A 341 7.78 -3.02 15.67
CA VAL A 341 6.90 -4.12 16.07
C VAL A 341 7.34 -4.59 17.45
N ASP A 342 6.62 -4.18 18.49
CA ASP A 342 6.90 -4.49 19.88
C ASP A 342 6.04 -5.66 20.34
N ARG A 343 6.59 -6.88 20.29
CA ARG A 343 5.88 -8.10 20.74
C ARG A 343 5.79 -8.20 22.27
N ILE A 344 6.59 -7.44 23.02
CA ILE A 344 6.55 -7.42 24.49
C ILE A 344 5.31 -6.65 24.96
N ARG A 345 5.05 -5.50 24.32
CA ARG A 345 3.91 -4.63 24.64
C ARG A 345 2.69 -4.86 23.75
N GLU A 346 2.81 -5.70 22.72
CA GLU A 346 1.79 -5.90 21.69
C GLU A 346 1.38 -4.56 21.06
N GLN A 347 2.39 -3.80 20.61
CA GLN A 347 2.24 -2.46 20.06
C GLN A 347 2.96 -2.32 18.71
N VAL A 348 2.34 -1.58 17.79
CA VAL A 348 2.96 -1.14 16.53
C VAL A 348 3.12 0.38 16.57
N GLN A 349 4.29 0.88 16.20
CA GLN A 349 4.59 2.31 16.14
C GLN A 349 5.25 2.65 14.81
N VAL A 350 4.88 3.76 14.18
CA VAL A 350 5.37 4.18 12.86
C VAL A 350 5.98 5.55 12.95
N THR A 351 7.10 5.77 12.28
CA THR A 351 7.73 7.08 12.13
C THR A 351 7.37 7.68 10.77
N TYR A 352 6.66 8.80 10.79
CA TYR A 352 6.22 9.55 9.63
C TYR A 352 7.18 10.64 9.20
#